data_AF-A0A179I6F5-F1
#
_entry.id   AF-A0A179I6F5-F1
#
_cell.length_a   1.000
_cell.length_b   1.000
_cell.length_c   1.000
_cell.angle_alpha   90.00
_cell.angle_beta   90.00
_cell.angle_gamma   90.00
#
_symmetry.space_group_name_H-M   'P 1'
#
loop_
_entity.id
_entity.type
_entity.pdbx_description
1 polymer ?
#
loop_
_entity_poly.entity_id
_entity_poly.type
_entity_poly.pdbx_seq_one_letter_code
_entity_poly.pdbx_strand_id
1 'polypeptide(L)'
;MLDESLPTFRFQPSSDNPLHTLLYFTHNGSEPAAEYLLKRPAASDAKNQYALGLVDVHYASVIYGEVLILPQWTQPSLSAAELRAQGGVATVVPMTPDVLPVSLYNPDQTIPLKLQKSSFKSDSWEFEMPEQTFKAPSTSQIDQDSSSGGIAELTPKVLFRWKRDSRLSKDMTCYLTGRSFGGKKSKEPDITVAMYRASKHESTVVIYEPNMARVEVEDRKGLEVVLLLSAEVIRDLHLMPKQNPFNTSGAPVPVGSTGMHSTPTSPPPPPPGGSRPP
;
A
#
# COMPACT_ATOMS: atom_id res chain seq x y z
N MET A 1 -4.07 -26.60 11.36
CA MET A 1 -3.41 -25.89 12.47
C MET A 1 -2.10 -25.38 11.91
N LEU A 2 -1.90 -24.06 11.87
CA LEU A 2 -0.57 -23.51 11.57
C LEU A 2 0.35 -23.92 12.72
N ASP A 3 1.59 -24.22 12.39
CA ASP A 3 2.60 -24.63 13.37
C ASP A 3 2.82 -23.50 14.38
N GLU A 4 2.54 -23.75 15.66
CA GLU A 4 2.68 -22.79 16.76
C GLU A 4 4.15 -22.36 16.98
N SER A 5 5.10 -23.05 16.34
CA SER A 5 6.50 -22.64 16.32
C SER A 5 6.78 -21.43 15.42
N LEU A 6 5.90 -21.08 14.49
CA LEU A 6 6.16 -19.99 13.54
C LEU A 6 5.76 -18.60 14.09
N PRO A 7 6.55 -17.54 13.81
CA PRO A 7 6.18 -16.17 14.18
C PRO A 7 4.84 -15.79 13.55
N THR A 8 3.87 -15.43 14.40
CA THR A 8 2.48 -15.22 14.00
C THR A 8 1.95 -13.92 14.59
N PHE A 9 1.37 -13.08 13.73
CA PHE A 9 0.66 -11.87 14.09
C PHE A 9 -0.84 -12.08 13.93
N ARG A 10 -1.59 -12.01 15.02
CA ARG A 10 -3.05 -12.11 15.05
C ARG A 10 -3.67 -10.72 15.14
N PHE A 11 -4.50 -10.40 14.17
CA PHE A 11 -5.16 -9.11 14.01
C PHE A 11 -6.50 -9.16 14.73
N GLN A 12 -6.59 -8.46 15.85
CA GLN A 12 -7.77 -8.42 16.70
C GLN A 12 -8.31 -6.99 16.76
N PRO A 13 -9.50 -6.72 16.19
CA PRO A 13 -10.15 -5.42 16.35
C PRO A 13 -10.31 -5.06 17.83
N SER A 14 -10.03 -3.81 18.19
CA SER A 14 -10.20 -3.34 19.56
C SER A 14 -11.68 -3.24 19.90
N SER A 15 -12.07 -3.70 21.10
CA SER A 15 -13.41 -3.51 21.65
C SER A 15 -13.71 -2.05 21.97
N ASP A 16 -12.67 -1.27 22.27
CA ASP A 16 -12.79 0.08 22.80
C ASP A 16 -12.83 1.11 21.66
N ASN A 17 -12.11 0.84 20.57
CA ASN A 17 -12.10 1.69 19.39
C ASN A 17 -12.14 0.86 18.09
N PRO A 18 -13.23 0.91 17.31
CA PRO A 18 -13.36 0.13 16.07
C PRO A 18 -12.42 0.59 14.94
N LEU A 19 -11.74 1.74 15.09
CA LEU A 19 -10.71 2.21 14.17
C LEU A 19 -9.32 1.63 14.50
N HIS A 20 -9.20 0.90 15.60
CA HIS A 20 -7.97 0.29 16.08
C HIS A 20 -8.02 -1.23 15.93
N THR A 21 -6.91 -1.82 15.50
CA THR A 21 -6.70 -3.27 15.49
C THR A 21 -5.37 -3.57 16.17
N LEU A 22 -5.39 -4.36 17.23
CA LEU A 22 -4.19 -4.83 17.92
C LEU A 22 -3.62 -6.03 17.18
N LEU A 23 -2.30 -6.03 16.98
CA LEU A 23 -1.57 -7.17 16.42
C LEU A 23 -0.85 -7.88 17.55
N TYR A 24 -1.40 -9.03 17.94
CA TYR A 24 -0.81 -9.90 18.95
C TYR A 24 0.21 -10.82 18.30
N PHE A 25 1.43 -10.80 18.81
CA PHE A 25 2.53 -11.65 18.37
C PHE A 25 2.64 -12.89 19.25
N THR A 26 2.89 -14.03 18.60
CA THR A 26 3.25 -15.31 19.23
C THR A 26 4.36 -15.97 18.44
N HIS A 27 5.32 -16.60 19.13
CA HIS A 27 6.39 -17.38 18.52
C HIS A 27 6.84 -18.49 19.47
N ASN A 28 7.08 -19.71 18.96
CA ASN A 28 7.53 -20.85 19.78
C ASN A 28 6.64 -21.13 21.01
N GLY A 29 5.32 -21.03 20.85
CA GLY A 29 4.36 -21.26 21.94
C GLY A 29 4.35 -20.18 23.03
N SER A 30 4.93 -18.99 22.77
CA SER A 30 4.83 -17.85 23.69
C SER A 30 3.39 -17.40 23.87
N GLU A 31 3.08 -16.84 25.04
CA GLU A 31 1.80 -16.16 25.26
C GLU A 31 1.62 -14.99 24.28
N PRO A 32 0.41 -14.75 23.76
CA PRO A 32 0.15 -13.63 22.85
C PRO A 32 0.43 -12.28 23.52
N ALA A 33 1.35 -11.50 22.95
CA ALA A 33 1.67 -10.15 23.40
C ALA A 33 1.34 -9.12 22.31
N ALA A 34 0.73 -7.98 22.66
CA ALA A 34 0.48 -6.93 21.69
C ALA A 34 1.81 -6.30 21.26
N GLU A 35 2.13 -6.39 19.97
CA GLU A 35 3.38 -5.86 19.41
C GLU A 35 3.12 -4.54 18.67
N TYR A 36 2.03 -4.51 17.90
CA TYR A 36 1.66 -3.33 17.12
C TYR A 36 0.21 -2.93 17.28
N LEU A 37 -0.05 -1.69 16.90
CA LEU A 37 -1.38 -1.13 16.74
C LEU A 37 -1.57 -0.64 15.30
N LEU A 38 -2.55 -1.20 14.60
CA LEU A 38 -3.05 -0.62 13.35
C LEU A 38 -4.09 0.45 13.67
N LYS A 39 -3.91 1.64 13.10
CA LYS A 39 -4.82 2.78 13.27
C LYS A 39 -5.40 3.21 11.94
N ARG A 40 -6.71 3.47 11.94
CA ARG A 40 -7.42 4.14 10.85
C ARG A 40 -7.90 5.50 11.35
N PRO A 41 -7.82 6.55 10.53
CA PRO A 41 -8.45 7.82 10.87
C PRO A 41 -9.98 7.72 10.82
N ALA A 42 -10.66 8.66 11.48
CA ALA A 42 -12.10 8.81 11.30
C ALA A 42 -12.41 9.23 9.86
N ALA A 43 -13.61 8.90 9.36
CA ALA A 43 -14.00 9.22 8.00
C ALA A 43 -13.98 10.74 7.70
N SER A 44 -14.19 11.58 8.72
CA SER A 44 -14.07 13.05 8.62
C SER A 44 -12.64 13.50 8.31
N ASP A 45 -11.65 12.78 8.82
CA ASP A 45 -10.24 13.17 8.79
C ASP A 45 -9.52 12.59 7.56
N ALA A 46 -10.13 11.59 6.92
CA ALA A 46 -9.64 10.93 5.71
C ALA A 46 -10.68 10.98 4.58
N LYS A 47 -11.24 12.16 4.33
CA LYS A 47 -12.21 12.37 3.23
C LYS A 47 -11.56 12.09 1.88
N ASN A 48 -12.23 11.31 1.03
CA ASN A 48 -11.79 10.95 -0.32
C ASN A 48 -10.44 10.22 -0.38
N GLN A 49 -10.09 9.48 0.67
CA GLN A 49 -8.87 8.69 0.73
C GLN A 49 -9.06 7.45 1.61
N TYR A 50 -8.29 6.41 1.33
CA TYR A 50 -8.07 5.31 2.25
C TYR A 50 -6.76 5.59 3.00
N ALA A 51 -6.76 5.37 4.33
CA ALA A 51 -5.59 5.57 5.16
C ALA A 51 -5.48 4.48 6.24
N LEU A 52 -4.27 3.98 6.44
CA LEU A 52 -3.93 2.97 7.44
C LEU A 52 -2.50 3.22 7.95
N GLY A 53 -2.30 3.27 9.26
CA GLY A 53 -0.98 3.35 9.88
C GLY A 53 -0.69 2.16 10.78
N LEU A 54 0.56 1.70 10.79
CA LEU A 54 1.08 0.74 11.76
C LEU A 54 1.99 1.49 12.74
N VAL A 55 1.62 1.48 14.02
CA VAL A 55 2.31 2.22 15.07
C VAL A 55 2.70 1.29 16.22
N ASP A 56 3.59 1.78 17.08
CA ASP A 56 3.89 1.14 18.35
C ASP A 56 2.67 1.12 19.26
N VAL A 57 2.43 -0.04 19.89
CA VAL A 57 1.24 -0.24 20.72
C VAL A 57 1.26 0.59 22.01
N HIS A 58 2.45 0.89 22.55
CA HIS A 58 2.61 1.68 23.77
C HIS A 58 2.82 3.16 23.46
N TYR A 59 3.47 3.47 22.34
CA TYR A 59 3.83 4.83 21.94
C TYR A 59 3.31 5.15 20.54
N ALA A 60 2.03 5.53 20.44
CA ALA A 60 1.40 5.81 19.14
C ALA A 60 2.05 6.96 18.32
N SER A 61 2.97 7.73 18.89
CA SER A 61 3.82 8.70 18.16
C SER A 61 4.92 8.04 17.33
N VAL A 62 5.25 6.77 17.60
CA VAL A 62 6.20 5.98 16.84
C VAL A 62 5.44 5.27 15.72
N ILE A 63 5.58 5.78 14.50
CA ILE A 63 4.94 5.24 13.30
C ILE A 63 5.99 4.44 12.54
N TYR A 64 5.72 3.15 12.31
CA TYR A 64 6.61 2.28 11.56
C TYR A 64 6.37 2.40 10.05
N GLY A 65 5.11 2.61 9.67
CA GLY A 65 4.73 2.83 8.29
C GLY A 65 3.25 3.17 8.13
N GLU A 66 2.90 3.66 6.97
CA GLU A 66 1.53 4.01 6.61
C GLU A 66 1.23 3.74 5.14
N VAL A 67 -0.07 3.71 4.84
CA VAL A 67 -0.61 3.54 3.51
C VAL A 67 -1.65 4.61 3.31
N LEU A 68 -1.42 5.48 2.33
CA LEU A 68 -2.35 6.52 1.91
C LEU A 68 -2.68 6.31 0.43
N ILE A 69 -3.97 6.11 0.14
CA ILE A 69 -4.43 5.82 -1.23
C ILE A 69 -5.54 6.79 -1.61
N LEU A 70 -5.30 7.53 -2.69
CA LEU A 70 -6.32 8.34 -3.34
C LEU A 70 -7.05 7.49 -4.39
N PRO A 71 -8.40 7.55 -4.44
CA PRO A 71 -9.15 6.81 -5.45
C PRO A 71 -8.91 7.40 -6.84
N GLN A 72 -8.98 6.54 -7.85
CA GLN A 72 -9.15 6.97 -9.23
C GLN A 72 -10.64 7.20 -9.50
N TRP A 73 -11.00 8.32 -10.11
CA TRP A 73 -12.39 8.63 -10.42
C TRP A 73 -12.70 8.20 -11.84
N THR A 74 -13.72 7.34 -12.00
CA THR A 74 -14.18 6.91 -13.32
C THR A 74 -15.64 7.25 -13.53
N GLN A 75 -15.97 7.57 -14.76
CA GLN A 75 -17.34 7.76 -15.21
C GLN A 75 -17.85 6.42 -15.76
N PRO A 76 -18.99 5.90 -15.28
CA PRO A 76 -19.62 4.75 -15.91
C PRO A 76 -19.94 5.09 -17.36
N SER A 77 -19.72 4.14 -18.28
CA SER A 77 -20.17 4.26 -19.66
C SER A 77 -21.69 4.08 -19.70
N LEU A 78 -22.44 5.16 -19.44
CA LEU A 78 -23.90 5.17 -19.56
C LEU A 78 -24.30 5.31 -21.02
N SER A 79 -25.33 4.58 -21.44
CA SER A 79 -25.97 4.80 -22.73
C SER A 79 -26.67 6.16 -22.76
N ALA A 80 -26.89 6.72 -23.95
CA ALA A 80 -27.57 8.00 -24.11
C ALA A 80 -29.00 8.01 -23.53
N ALA A 81 -29.67 6.85 -23.45
CA ALA A 81 -30.99 6.72 -22.82
C ALA A 81 -30.90 6.82 -21.30
N GLU A 82 -29.91 6.18 -20.68
CA GLU A 82 -29.68 6.22 -19.23
C GLU A 82 -29.23 7.60 -18.76
N LEU A 83 -28.39 8.28 -19.54
CA LEU A 83 -27.99 9.67 -19.27
C LEU A 83 -29.19 10.61 -19.25
N ARG A 84 -30.16 10.46 -20.16
CA ARG A 84 -31.40 11.26 -20.18
C ARG A 84 -32.33 10.91 -19.01
N ALA A 85 -32.42 9.63 -18.65
CA ALA A 85 -33.20 9.18 -17.49
C ALA A 85 -32.64 9.72 -16.16
N GLN A 86 -31.32 9.97 -16.08
CA GLN A 86 -30.65 10.59 -14.94
C GLN A 86 -30.54 12.11 -15.03
N GLY A 87 -31.32 12.77 -15.89
CA GLY A 87 -31.32 14.23 -16.01
C GLY A 87 -30.01 14.83 -16.54
N GLY A 88 -29.18 14.04 -17.24
CA GLY A 88 -27.93 14.47 -17.87
C GLY A 88 -26.72 14.57 -16.94
N VAL A 89 -26.85 14.20 -15.65
CA VAL A 89 -25.74 14.24 -14.69
C VAL A 89 -25.03 12.89 -14.66
N ALA A 90 -23.82 12.84 -15.20
CA ALA A 90 -22.97 11.67 -15.03
C ALA A 90 -22.34 11.65 -13.64
N THR A 91 -22.47 10.51 -12.96
CA THR A 91 -21.92 10.26 -11.63
C THR A 91 -20.54 9.65 -11.76
N VAL A 92 -19.50 10.22 -11.13
CA VAL A 92 -18.20 9.53 -11.02
C VAL A 92 -18.17 8.60 -9.80
N VAL A 93 -17.51 7.46 -9.93
CA VAL A 93 -17.37 6.44 -8.87
C VAL A 93 -15.88 6.28 -8.52
N PRO A 94 -15.51 6.20 -7.23
CA PRO A 94 -14.14 5.94 -6.82
C PRO A 94 -13.74 4.49 -7.14
N MET A 95 -12.54 4.32 -7.69
CA MET A 95 -11.92 3.03 -7.97
C MET A 95 -10.57 2.91 -7.25
N THR A 96 -10.26 1.71 -6.78
CA THR A 96 -8.95 1.40 -6.20
C THR A 96 -7.87 1.44 -7.29
N PRO A 97 -6.78 2.21 -7.13
CA PRO A 97 -5.64 2.19 -8.05
C PRO A 97 -4.97 0.81 -8.12
N ASP A 98 -4.30 0.53 -9.24
CA ASP A 98 -3.53 -0.72 -9.39
C ASP A 98 -2.17 -0.68 -8.65
N VAL A 99 -1.74 0.49 -8.15
CA VAL A 99 -0.51 0.65 -7.37
C VAL A 99 -0.83 1.28 -6.03
N LEU A 100 -0.51 0.57 -4.95
CA LEU A 100 -0.79 0.97 -3.58
C LEU A 100 0.55 1.27 -2.88
N PRO A 101 0.86 2.52 -2.49
CA PRO A 101 2.12 2.85 -1.86
C PRO A 101 2.12 2.45 -0.38
N VAL A 102 3.16 1.73 0.06
CA VAL A 102 3.45 1.49 1.48
C VAL A 102 4.65 2.35 1.86
N SER A 103 4.43 3.36 2.69
CA SER A 103 5.49 4.22 3.22
C SER A 103 6.03 3.63 4.51
N LEU A 104 7.35 3.43 4.58
CA LEU A 104 8.09 3.03 5.77
C LEU A 104 8.82 4.25 6.33
N TYR A 105 9.04 4.24 7.64
CA TYR A 105 9.80 5.28 8.33
C TYR A 105 11.00 4.68 9.06
N ASN A 106 12.07 5.47 9.11
CA ASN A 106 13.33 5.10 9.78
C ASN A 106 13.94 3.76 9.28
N PRO A 107 14.42 3.68 8.03
CA PRO A 107 14.58 4.80 7.09
C PRO A 107 13.35 5.00 6.18
N ASP A 108 13.20 6.22 5.69
CA ASP A 108 12.08 6.60 4.84
C ASP A 108 12.16 5.90 3.47
N GLN A 109 11.15 5.11 3.16
CA GLN A 109 11.02 4.39 1.89
C GLN A 109 9.57 4.33 1.45
N THR A 110 9.31 4.32 0.15
CA THR A 110 7.98 4.05 -0.39
C THR A 110 8.03 2.82 -1.28
N ILE A 111 7.37 1.76 -0.83
CA ILE A 111 7.32 0.45 -1.48
C ILE A 111 6.01 0.36 -2.28
N PRO A 112 6.06 0.40 -3.63
CA PRO A 112 4.86 0.30 -4.45
C PRO A 112 4.37 -1.15 -4.54
N LEU A 113 3.18 -1.41 -4.01
CA LEU A 113 2.49 -2.69 -4.12
C LEU A 113 1.63 -2.68 -5.40
N LYS A 114 2.04 -3.43 -6.42
CA LYS A 114 1.44 -3.44 -7.76
C LYS A 114 0.51 -4.63 -7.94
N LEU A 115 -0.75 -4.37 -8.20
CA LEU A 115 -1.74 -5.38 -8.56
C LEU A 115 -1.49 -5.90 -9.98
N GLN A 116 -1.34 -7.23 -10.09
CA GLN A 116 -1.30 -7.99 -11.33
C GLN A 116 -2.63 -8.75 -11.47
N LYS A 117 -3.57 -8.15 -12.20
CA LYS A 117 -4.88 -8.77 -12.50
C LYS A 117 -4.71 -9.93 -13.47
N SER A 118 -5.39 -11.06 -13.21
CA SER A 118 -5.35 -12.20 -14.11
C SER A 118 -6.75 -12.71 -14.49
N SER A 119 -7.07 -12.66 -15.79
CA SER A 119 -8.33 -13.22 -16.31
C SER A 119 -8.41 -14.74 -16.20
N PHE A 120 -7.27 -15.44 -16.07
CA PHE A 120 -7.19 -16.91 -16.05
C PHE A 120 -6.69 -17.48 -14.71
N LYS A 121 -5.92 -16.73 -13.93
CA LYS A 121 -5.40 -17.16 -12.63
C LYS A 121 -6.06 -16.37 -11.50
N SER A 122 -5.57 -16.55 -10.28
CA SER A 122 -5.88 -15.65 -9.17
C SER A 122 -5.04 -14.37 -9.29
N ASP A 123 -5.58 -13.26 -8.80
CA ASP A 123 -4.85 -12.00 -8.72
C ASP A 123 -3.63 -12.12 -7.80
N SER A 124 -2.63 -11.30 -8.08
CA SER A 124 -1.42 -11.22 -7.26
C SER A 124 -0.97 -9.78 -7.09
N TRP A 125 -0.24 -9.49 -6.02
CA TRP A 125 0.30 -8.18 -5.73
C TRP A 125 1.81 -8.30 -5.55
N GLU A 126 2.56 -7.54 -6.34
CA GLU A 126 4.02 -7.58 -6.37
C GLU A 126 4.61 -6.34 -5.73
N PHE A 127 5.67 -6.51 -4.95
CA PHE A 127 6.46 -5.42 -4.40
C PHE A 127 7.93 -5.79 -4.38
N GLU A 128 8.80 -4.78 -4.29
CA GLU A 128 10.25 -4.96 -4.31
C GLU A 128 10.84 -4.21 -3.11
N MET A 129 11.75 -4.87 -2.40
CA MET A 129 12.52 -4.27 -1.29
C MET A 129 14.00 -4.22 -1.69
N PRO A 130 14.74 -3.15 -1.39
CA PRO A 130 16.18 -3.14 -1.63
C PRO A 130 16.89 -4.16 -0.73
N GLU A 131 17.93 -4.81 -1.25
CA GLU A 131 18.76 -5.73 -0.46
C GLU A 131 19.46 -4.98 0.68
N GLN A 132 19.95 -3.77 0.39
CA GLN A 132 20.55 -2.84 1.35
C GLN A 132 19.66 -1.60 1.49
N THR A 133 19.21 -1.37 2.71
CA THR A 133 18.25 -0.32 3.05
C THR A 133 18.97 0.88 3.69
N PHE A 134 20.00 0.62 4.49
CA PHE A 134 20.72 1.65 5.19
C PHE A 134 21.86 2.18 4.33
N LYS A 135 21.92 3.50 4.15
CA LYS A 135 23.06 4.13 3.47
C LYS A 135 24.30 3.96 4.32
N ALA A 136 25.41 3.56 3.69
CA ALA A 136 26.71 3.64 4.34
C ALA A 136 26.99 5.12 4.70
N PRO A 137 27.45 5.41 5.92
CA PRO A 137 27.82 6.77 6.28
C PRO A 137 28.96 7.24 5.38
N SER A 138 28.70 8.26 4.55
CA SER A 138 29.71 8.88 3.68
C SER A 138 30.00 10.31 4.14
N THR A 139 31.27 10.69 4.11
CA THR A 139 31.75 12.05 4.35
C THR A 139 31.57 12.96 3.14
N SER A 140 31.18 12.41 1.99
CA SER A 140 30.89 13.15 0.77
C SER A 140 29.46 13.67 0.78
N GLN A 141 29.30 14.98 0.61
CA GLN A 141 27.98 15.63 0.49
C GLN A 141 27.20 15.13 -0.74
N ILE A 142 27.91 14.75 -1.82
CA ILE A 142 27.29 14.18 -3.02
C ILE A 142 26.64 12.82 -2.73
N ASP A 143 27.28 11.97 -1.92
CA ASP A 143 26.73 10.65 -1.55
C ASP A 143 25.56 10.78 -0.57
N GLN A 144 25.51 11.87 0.19
CA GLN A 144 24.38 12.22 1.04
C GLN A 144 23.18 12.69 0.19
N ASP A 145 23.44 13.53 -0.81
CA ASP A 145 22.45 14.18 -1.69
C ASP A 145 22.02 13.34 -2.91
N SER A 146 22.64 12.19 -3.17
CA SER A 146 22.38 11.36 -4.36
C SER A 146 21.07 10.55 -4.29
N SER A 147 19.96 11.19 -3.92
CA SER A 147 18.60 10.67 -4.02
C SER A 147 17.98 10.90 -5.41
N SER A 148 18.79 10.89 -6.47
CA SER A 148 18.30 11.04 -7.84
C SER A 148 17.87 9.66 -8.40
N GLY A 149 16.69 9.62 -9.02
CA GLY A 149 15.99 8.39 -9.39
C GLY A 149 16.75 7.39 -10.28
N GLY A 150 17.85 7.80 -10.91
CA GLY A 150 18.71 6.90 -11.70
C GLY A 150 19.56 5.93 -10.85
N ILE A 151 19.91 6.29 -9.62
CA ILE A 151 20.70 5.42 -8.72
C ILE A 151 19.80 4.34 -8.10
N ALA A 152 18.52 4.65 -7.85
CA ALA A 152 17.54 3.71 -7.31
C ALA A 152 17.20 2.54 -8.26
N GLU A 153 17.48 2.66 -9.56
CA GLU A 153 17.34 1.57 -10.53
C GLU A 153 18.54 0.60 -10.49
N LEU A 154 19.71 1.09 -10.06
CA LEU A 154 20.94 0.31 -9.91
C LEU A 154 21.08 -0.34 -8.52
N THR A 155 20.11 -0.16 -7.63
CA THR A 155 20.08 -0.86 -6.34
C THR A 155 19.51 -2.27 -6.53
N PRO A 156 20.23 -3.34 -6.11
CA PRO A 156 19.67 -4.70 -6.07
C PRO A 156 18.41 -4.74 -5.19
N LYS A 157 17.35 -5.38 -5.69
CA LYS A 157 16.09 -5.54 -4.97
C LYS A 157 15.65 -6.99 -4.98
N VAL A 158 14.99 -7.37 -3.89
CA VAL A 158 14.33 -8.65 -3.69
C VAL A 158 12.86 -8.50 -4.08
N LEU A 159 12.34 -9.41 -4.90
CA LEU A 159 10.96 -9.38 -5.38
C LEU A 159 10.07 -10.28 -4.56
N PHE A 160 8.97 -9.70 -4.09
CA PHE A 160 7.94 -10.41 -3.35
C PHE A 160 6.61 -10.38 -4.11
N ARG A 161 5.81 -11.41 -3.90
CA ARG A 161 4.48 -11.52 -4.48
C ARG A 161 3.50 -12.15 -3.50
N TRP A 162 2.48 -11.40 -3.12
CA TRP A 162 1.26 -11.96 -2.56
C TRP A 162 0.46 -12.60 -3.69
N LYS A 163 0.12 -13.88 -3.54
CA LYS A 163 -0.74 -14.60 -4.46
C LYS A 163 -1.93 -15.12 -3.68
N ARG A 164 -3.13 -14.79 -4.16
CA ARG A 164 -4.37 -15.32 -3.58
C ARG A 164 -4.45 -16.83 -3.83
N ASP A 165 -4.74 -17.60 -2.77
CA ASP A 165 -4.70 -19.08 -2.81
C ASP A 165 -5.69 -19.64 -3.84
N SER A 166 -6.86 -19.01 -3.97
CA SER A 166 -7.85 -19.29 -5.03
C SER A 166 -8.75 -18.08 -5.26
N ARG A 167 -9.52 -18.06 -6.36
CA ARG A 167 -10.42 -16.92 -6.70
C ARG A 167 -11.47 -16.61 -5.64
N LEU A 168 -11.91 -17.63 -4.88
CA LEU A 168 -12.91 -17.47 -3.82
C LEU A 168 -12.26 -17.40 -2.43
N SER A 169 -11.01 -17.84 -2.29
CA SER A 169 -10.30 -17.80 -1.01
C SER A 169 -10.09 -16.36 -0.55
N LYS A 170 -10.15 -16.13 0.75
CA LYS A 170 -9.68 -14.87 1.36
C LYS A 170 -8.23 -14.96 1.82
N ASP A 171 -7.63 -16.14 1.70
CA ASP A 171 -6.25 -16.40 2.08
C ASP A 171 -5.32 -16.07 0.91
N MET A 172 -4.10 -15.69 1.27
CA MET A 172 -3.03 -15.43 0.32
C MET A 172 -1.68 -15.81 0.91
N THR A 173 -0.76 -16.15 0.03
CA THR A 173 0.61 -16.52 0.40
C THR A 173 1.58 -15.55 -0.26
N CYS A 174 2.51 -15.01 0.52
CA CYS A 174 3.61 -14.17 0.03
C CYS A 174 4.81 -15.04 -0.31
N TYR A 175 5.33 -14.86 -1.51
CA TYR A 175 6.51 -15.55 -2.01
C TYR A 175 7.65 -14.58 -2.30
N LEU A 176 8.88 -14.99 -2.00
CA LEU A 176 10.07 -14.49 -2.70
C LEU A 176 10.06 -15.11 -4.10
N THR A 177 10.15 -14.27 -5.14
CA THR A 177 9.99 -14.69 -6.55
C THR A 177 11.21 -14.41 -7.42
N GLY A 178 12.21 -13.70 -6.89
CA GLY A 178 13.46 -13.41 -7.58
C GLY A 178 14.07 -12.09 -7.17
N ARG A 179 14.90 -11.53 -8.04
CA ARG A 179 15.65 -10.28 -7.78
C ARG A 179 15.59 -9.31 -8.95
N SER A 180 15.79 -8.03 -8.73
CA SER A 180 15.92 -7.03 -9.79
C SER A 180 17.17 -6.20 -9.63
N PHE A 181 17.82 -5.89 -10.74
CA PHE A 181 19.00 -5.04 -10.79
C PHE A 181 19.05 -4.33 -12.15
N GLY A 182 19.20 -3.01 -12.16
CA GLY A 182 19.22 -2.21 -13.39
C GLY A 182 17.95 -2.40 -14.23
N GLY A 183 16.79 -2.45 -13.58
CA GLY A 183 15.49 -2.68 -14.22
C GLY A 183 15.24 -4.11 -14.74
N LYS A 184 16.24 -4.99 -14.70
CA LYS A 184 16.12 -6.39 -15.14
C LYS A 184 15.73 -7.28 -13.99
N LYS A 185 14.68 -8.08 -14.17
CA LYS A 185 14.19 -9.06 -13.19
C LYS A 185 14.78 -10.44 -13.48
N SER A 186 15.37 -11.09 -12.49
CA SER A 186 15.68 -12.53 -12.49
C SER A 186 14.55 -13.27 -11.75
N LYS A 187 14.20 -14.45 -12.25
CA LYS A 187 13.18 -15.30 -11.63
C LYS A 187 13.85 -16.40 -10.81
N GLU A 188 13.36 -16.60 -9.60
CA GLU A 188 13.71 -17.70 -8.72
C GLU A 188 12.50 -18.63 -8.54
N PRO A 189 12.67 -19.88 -8.08
CA PRO A 189 11.53 -20.67 -7.61
C PRO A 189 10.78 -19.90 -6.52
N ASP A 190 9.44 -19.97 -6.53
CA ASP A 190 8.63 -19.31 -5.51
C ASP A 190 8.95 -19.89 -4.12
N ILE A 191 9.46 -19.07 -3.20
CA ILE A 191 9.78 -19.46 -1.83
C ILE A 191 8.79 -18.80 -0.88
N THR A 192 8.06 -19.57 -0.08
CA THR A 192 7.10 -19.01 0.88
C THR A 192 7.81 -18.16 1.94
N VAL A 193 7.36 -16.93 2.11
CA VAL A 193 7.90 -15.95 3.07
C VAL A 193 6.87 -15.63 4.14
N ALA A 194 5.60 -15.50 3.77
CA ALA A 194 4.52 -15.27 4.72
C ALA A 194 3.19 -15.85 4.21
N MET A 195 2.26 -16.07 5.13
CA MET A 195 0.91 -16.54 4.83
C MET A 195 -0.09 -15.66 5.56
N TYR A 196 -1.06 -15.11 4.84
CA TYR A 196 -2.20 -14.42 5.40
C TYR A 196 -3.40 -15.37 5.40
N ARG A 197 -4.04 -15.52 6.56
CA ARG A 197 -5.26 -16.32 6.72
C ARG A 197 -6.39 -15.46 7.23
N ALA A 198 -7.53 -15.49 6.56
CA ALA A 198 -8.74 -14.83 7.01
C ALA A 198 -9.68 -15.84 7.68
N SER A 199 -10.11 -15.54 8.89
CA SER A 199 -11.24 -16.22 9.52
C SER A 199 -12.44 -15.27 9.63
N LYS A 200 -13.55 -15.75 10.20
CA LYS A 200 -14.79 -14.96 10.31
C LYS A 200 -14.63 -13.72 11.20
N HIS A 201 -13.77 -13.78 12.21
CA HIS A 201 -13.64 -12.75 13.24
C HIS A 201 -12.20 -12.25 13.43
N GLU A 202 -11.21 -12.99 12.94
CA GLU A 202 -9.79 -12.69 13.11
C GLU A 202 -9.04 -12.97 11.82
N SER A 203 -7.93 -12.28 11.60
CA SER A 203 -6.98 -12.63 10.54
C SER A 203 -5.59 -12.81 11.13
N THR A 204 -4.77 -13.63 10.49
CA THR A 204 -3.39 -13.85 10.91
C THR A 204 -2.43 -13.63 9.75
N VAL A 205 -1.25 -13.10 10.06
CA VAL A 205 -0.08 -13.14 9.19
C VAL A 205 0.96 -14.00 9.88
N VAL A 206 1.36 -15.09 9.23
CA VAL A 206 2.40 -16.01 9.71
C VAL A 206 3.64 -15.83 8.86
N ILE A 207 4.77 -15.54 9.50
CA ILE A 207 6.07 -15.39 8.85
C ILE A 207 6.71 -16.78 8.77
N TYR A 208 7.08 -17.21 7.57
CA TYR A 208 7.67 -18.53 7.37
C TYR A 208 9.19 -18.47 7.60
N GLU A 209 9.56 -18.45 8.88
CA GLU A 209 10.93 -18.35 9.37
C GLU A 209 11.93 -19.31 8.69
N PRO A 210 11.61 -20.59 8.38
CA PRO A 210 12.58 -21.50 7.77
C PRO A 210 13.16 -21.03 6.43
N ASN A 211 12.44 -20.17 5.70
CA ASN A 211 12.90 -19.62 4.43
C ASN A 211 13.57 -18.24 4.56
N MET A 212 13.55 -17.63 5.75
CA MET A 212 14.09 -16.29 5.98
C MET A 212 15.60 -16.21 5.81
N ALA A 213 16.32 -17.33 5.87
CA ALA A 213 17.75 -17.38 5.55
C ALA A 213 18.04 -17.10 4.07
N ARG A 214 17.05 -17.25 3.18
CA ARG A 214 17.17 -17.00 1.72
C ARG A 214 16.73 -15.59 1.33
N VAL A 215 16.16 -14.84 2.27
CA VAL A 215 15.67 -13.48 2.04
C VAL A 215 16.80 -12.51 2.34
N GLU A 216 17.49 -12.05 1.29
CA GLU A 216 18.60 -11.10 1.36
C GLU A 216 18.10 -9.66 1.48
N VAL A 217 17.33 -9.38 2.54
CA VAL A 217 16.92 -8.02 2.92
C VAL A 217 17.60 -7.68 4.24
N GLU A 218 18.35 -6.59 4.24
CA GLU A 218 19.04 -6.06 5.42
C GLU A 218 18.03 -5.61 6.50
N ASP A 219 17.04 -4.80 6.12
CA ASP A 219 16.01 -4.33 7.03
C ASP A 219 14.86 -5.35 7.19
N ARG A 220 15.07 -6.31 8.09
CA ARG A 220 14.07 -7.32 8.43
C ARG A 220 12.82 -6.74 9.08
N LYS A 221 12.95 -5.66 9.85
CA LYS A 221 11.82 -5.01 10.52
C LYS A 221 10.96 -4.27 9.49
N GLY A 222 11.59 -3.55 8.55
CA GLY A 222 10.89 -2.95 7.41
C GLY A 222 10.16 -3.99 6.57
N LEU A 223 10.78 -5.14 6.29
CA LEU A 223 10.09 -6.24 5.59
C LEU A 223 8.86 -6.75 6.37
N GLU A 224 8.97 -6.96 7.67
CA GLU A 224 7.84 -7.34 8.52
C GLU A 224 6.70 -6.32 8.45
N VAL A 225 7.02 -5.02 8.58
CA VAL A 225 6.04 -3.93 8.47
C VAL A 225 5.37 -3.93 7.10
N VAL A 226 6.12 -4.10 6.01
CA VAL A 226 5.55 -4.21 4.65
C VAL A 226 4.62 -5.41 4.55
N LEU A 227 5.01 -6.58 5.07
CA LEU A 227 4.17 -7.79 5.03
C LEU A 227 2.86 -7.58 5.79
N LEU A 228 2.89 -6.95 6.95
CA LEU A 228 1.71 -6.66 7.77
C LEU A 228 0.79 -5.63 7.10
N LEU A 229 1.34 -4.48 6.66
CA LEU A 229 0.57 -3.42 6.02
C LEU A 229 0.00 -3.87 4.67
N SER A 230 0.82 -4.50 3.82
CA SER A 230 0.36 -4.95 2.49
C SER A 230 -0.73 -6.00 2.61
N ALA A 231 -0.61 -6.96 3.54
CA ALA A 231 -1.65 -7.95 3.77
C ALA A 231 -2.98 -7.30 4.18
N GLU A 232 -2.94 -6.34 5.09
CA GLU A 232 -4.13 -5.64 5.57
C GLU A 232 -4.79 -4.77 4.50
N VAL A 233 -3.99 -4.08 3.69
CA VAL A 233 -4.49 -3.22 2.60
C VAL A 233 -5.11 -4.07 1.48
N ILE A 234 -4.47 -5.17 1.11
CA ILE A 234 -5.03 -6.11 0.13
C ILE A 234 -6.37 -6.66 0.64
N ARG A 235 -6.43 -7.03 1.93
CA ARG A 235 -7.65 -7.48 2.58
C ARG A 235 -8.74 -6.41 2.49
N ASP A 236 -8.45 -5.19 2.92
CA ASP A 236 -9.41 -4.08 3.01
C ASP A 236 -9.91 -3.57 1.66
N LEU A 237 -9.13 -3.71 0.58
CA LEU A 237 -9.46 -3.11 -0.72
C LEU A 237 -9.84 -4.13 -1.81
N HIS A 238 -9.40 -5.38 -1.68
CA HIS A 238 -9.59 -6.39 -2.74
C HIS A 238 -10.28 -7.67 -2.25
N LEU A 239 -9.94 -8.19 -1.07
CA LEU A 239 -10.46 -9.49 -0.62
C LEU A 239 -11.76 -9.35 0.17
N MET A 240 -11.86 -8.29 0.97
CA MET A 240 -12.99 -7.98 1.84
C MET A 240 -13.27 -6.47 1.86
N PRO A 241 -13.59 -5.86 0.70
CA PRO A 241 -13.80 -4.42 0.60
C PRO A 241 -14.94 -3.94 1.48
N LYS A 242 -14.68 -2.89 2.27
CA LYS A 242 -15.73 -2.14 2.97
C LYS A 242 -16.59 -1.41 1.94
N GLN A 243 -17.82 -1.04 2.30
CA GLN A 243 -18.74 -0.35 1.38
C GLN A 243 -18.21 1.01 0.90
N ASN A 244 -17.49 1.74 1.75
CA ASN A 244 -16.91 3.04 1.43
C ASN A 244 -15.46 3.12 1.93
N PRO A 245 -14.50 2.48 1.23
CA PRO A 245 -13.11 2.43 1.69
C PRO A 245 -12.40 3.79 1.55
N PHE A 246 -12.91 4.69 0.72
CA PHE A 246 -12.33 6.02 0.44
C PHE A 246 -13.05 7.17 1.15
N ASN A 247 -13.99 6.88 2.06
CA ASN A 247 -14.77 7.88 2.80
C ASN A 247 -15.35 8.99 1.91
N THR A 248 -15.89 8.62 0.75
CA THR A 248 -16.55 9.57 -0.14
C THR A 248 -17.87 10.01 0.50
N SER A 249 -18.13 11.32 0.50
CA SER A 249 -19.48 11.82 0.82
C SER A 249 -20.41 11.27 -0.24
N GLY A 250 -21.41 10.46 0.13
CA GLY A 250 -22.26 9.66 -0.77
C GLY A 250 -23.12 10.42 -1.80
N ALA A 251 -22.74 11.62 -2.20
CA ALA A 251 -23.29 12.34 -3.32
C ALA A 251 -22.50 12.02 -4.59
N PRO A 252 -23.18 11.68 -5.70
CA PRO A 252 -22.61 11.76 -7.04
C PRO A 252 -21.85 13.07 -7.22
N VAL A 253 -20.55 13.00 -7.45
CA VAL A 253 -19.77 14.19 -7.78
C VAL A 253 -20.05 14.50 -9.26
N PRO A 254 -20.66 15.64 -9.61
CA PRO A 254 -20.86 16.01 -11.00
C PRO A 254 -19.49 16.22 -11.67
N VAL A 255 -19.37 15.80 -12.93
CA VAL A 255 -18.13 15.83 -13.77
C VAL A 255 -17.43 17.21 -13.82
N GLY A 256 -18.05 18.29 -13.35
CA GLY A 256 -17.46 19.64 -13.29
C GLY A 256 -16.86 20.08 -11.93
N SER A 257 -16.82 19.21 -10.91
CA SER A 257 -16.41 19.62 -9.54
C SER A 257 -15.14 18.97 -9.01
N THR A 258 -14.43 18.20 -9.84
CA THR A 258 -13.05 17.79 -9.53
C THR A 258 -12.18 19.05 -9.57
N GLY A 259 -11.90 19.61 -8.39
CA GLY A 259 -11.08 20.81 -8.22
C GLY A 259 -9.77 20.72 -8.98
N MET A 260 -9.56 21.71 -9.84
CA MET A 260 -8.27 22.04 -10.43
C MET A 260 -7.29 22.37 -9.29
N HIS A 261 -6.41 21.44 -8.94
CA HIS A 261 -5.17 21.81 -8.27
C HIS A 261 -4.18 22.33 -9.33
N SER A 262 -4.18 23.65 -9.45
CA SER A 262 -3.08 24.55 -9.84
C SER A 262 -1.89 23.92 -10.56
N THR A 263 -1.83 24.09 -11.88
CA THR A 263 -0.56 24.23 -12.59
C THR A 263 0.10 25.58 -12.22
N PRO A 264 1.44 25.70 -12.16
CA PRO A 264 2.08 26.98 -11.90
C PRO A 264 1.78 27.93 -13.05
N THR A 265 1.20 29.08 -12.73
CA THR A 265 0.81 30.11 -13.68
C THR A 265 2.06 30.74 -14.31
N SER A 266 2.25 30.56 -15.62
CA SER A 266 3.21 31.34 -16.40
C SER A 266 2.82 32.83 -16.33
N PRO A 267 3.78 33.77 -16.26
CA PRO A 267 3.46 35.19 -16.18
C PRO A 267 2.86 35.71 -17.49
N PRO A 268 1.94 36.70 -17.43
CA PRO A 268 1.27 37.23 -18.62
C PRO A 268 2.24 38.05 -19.49
N PRO A 269 2.00 38.10 -20.83
CA PRO A 269 2.82 38.88 -21.74
C PRO A 269 2.62 40.39 -21.54
N PRO A 270 3.64 41.22 -21.82
CA PRO A 270 3.55 42.67 -21.67
C PRO A 270 2.59 43.30 -22.71
N PRO A 271 1.97 44.44 -22.39
CA PRO A 271 0.99 45.10 -23.25
C PRO A 271 1.65 45.70 -24.51
N PRO A 272 0.91 45.80 -25.63
CA PRO A 272 1.43 46.34 -26.88
C PRO A 272 1.67 47.86 -26.76
N GLY A 273 2.90 48.28 -27.09
CA GLY A 273 3.33 49.68 -27.06
C GLY A 273 2.54 50.55 -28.02
N GLY A 274 1.98 51.64 -27.49
CA GLY A 274 1.35 52.70 -28.27
C GLY A 274 2.39 53.47 -29.08
N SER A 275 2.17 53.57 -30.38
CA SER A 275 2.89 54.46 -31.29
C SER A 275 2.55 55.92 -30.99
N ARG A 276 3.58 56.77 -30.91
CA ARG A 276 3.44 58.23 -30.90
C ARG A 276 3.89 58.77 -32.26
N PRO A 277 3.10 59.63 -32.95
CA PRO A 277 3.52 60.30 -34.18
C PRO A 277 4.20 61.66 -33.87
N PRO A 278 4.76 62.36 -34.88
CA PRO A 278 5.97 63.18 -34.77
C PRO A 278 5.84 64.46 -33.95
#